data_AF-A0A0M5KYK9-F1
#
_entry.id   AF-A0A0M5KYK9-F1
#
_cell.length_a   1.000
_cell.length_b   1.000
_cell.length_c   1.000
_cell.angle_alpha   90.00
_cell.angle_beta   90.00
_cell.angle_gamma   90.00
#
_symmetry.space_group_name_H-M   'P 1'
#
loop_
_entity.id
_entity.type
_entity.pdbx_description
1 polymer ?
#
loop_
_entity_poly.entity_id
_entity_poly.type
_entity_poly.pdbx_seq_one_letter_code
_entity_poly.pdbx_strand_id
1 'polypeptide(L)'
;MSEFGSKTWLADKLRRYMPSREEMASNRYLAPIAHRFLSPELWRFTRRSVPRGVALGLFAAFIVPLGQIFLAAFLALPARANVPLSAAVTFVTNPLTFPFWAVVAKETGELVLNIDAVVGPGAAGQFADDRGPLAQFFELAGVTAFGFVVLAIVSAAVGYLLSSFIWRFMVARRRAKRLKLMEARLDSRLGAKEG
;
A
#
# COMPACT_ATOMS: atom_id res chain seq x y z
N MET A 1 -7.26 -36.44 -11.13
CA MET A 1 -6.06 -35.83 -10.51
C MET A 1 -6.41 -34.41 -10.07
N SER A 2 -5.96 -34.02 -8.89
CA SER A 2 -6.58 -33.05 -7.97
C SER A 2 -6.51 -31.57 -8.36
N GLU A 3 -7.65 -30.94 -8.67
CA GLU A 3 -7.78 -29.47 -8.58
C GLU A 3 -8.07 -29.05 -7.14
N PHE A 4 -7.01 -28.74 -6.38
CA PHE A 4 -7.15 -28.00 -5.13
C PHE A 4 -7.47 -26.53 -5.43
N GLY A 5 -8.76 -26.22 -5.55
CA GLY A 5 -9.29 -24.87 -5.72
C GLY A 5 -8.74 -23.89 -4.67
N SER A 6 -7.91 -22.96 -5.17
CA SER A 6 -7.08 -22.02 -4.42
C SER A 6 -7.85 -21.16 -3.41
N LYS A 7 -7.20 -20.90 -2.28
CA LYS A 7 -7.77 -20.30 -1.07
C LYS A 7 -8.07 -18.80 -1.21
N THR A 8 -7.69 -18.12 -2.30
CA THR A 8 -7.93 -16.68 -2.49
C THR A 8 -7.87 -16.28 -3.97
N TRP A 9 -8.95 -16.44 -4.73
CA TRP A 9 -9.05 -16.03 -6.16
C TRP A 9 -8.59 -14.59 -6.46
N LEU A 10 -8.68 -13.66 -5.50
CA LEU A 10 -8.14 -12.30 -5.67
C LEU A 10 -6.62 -12.25 -5.50
N ALA A 11 -6.06 -13.06 -4.61
CA ALA A 11 -4.61 -13.28 -4.57
C ALA A 11 -4.13 -14.03 -5.81
N ASP A 12 -4.93 -14.94 -6.38
CA ASP A 12 -4.58 -15.61 -7.64
C ASP A 12 -4.68 -14.65 -8.82
N LYS A 13 -5.67 -13.76 -8.83
CA LYS A 13 -5.80 -12.71 -9.86
C LYS A 13 -4.67 -11.70 -9.76
N LEU A 14 -4.30 -11.26 -8.54
CA LEU A 14 -3.12 -10.41 -8.31
C LEU A 14 -1.82 -11.12 -8.68
N ARG A 15 -1.68 -12.42 -8.39
CA ARG A 15 -0.55 -13.25 -8.83
C ARG A 15 -0.45 -13.34 -10.34
N ARG A 16 -1.58 -13.38 -11.07
CA ARG A 16 -1.61 -13.49 -12.54
C ARG A 16 -1.08 -12.23 -13.26
N TYR A 17 -1.12 -11.06 -12.60
CA TYR A 17 -0.56 -9.81 -13.11
C TYR A 17 0.79 -9.45 -12.49
N MET A 18 1.30 -10.28 -11.55
CA MET A 18 2.62 -10.09 -10.97
C MET A 18 3.66 -10.86 -11.80
N PRO A 19 4.79 -10.22 -12.17
CA PRO A 19 5.90 -10.94 -12.79
C PRO A 19 6.36 -12.06 -11.86
N SER A 20 6.61 -13.22 -12.45
CA SER A 20 7.01 -14.41 -11.72
C SER A 20 8.37 -14.21 -11.02
N ARG A 21 8.61 -15.04 -10.01
CA ARG A 21 9.87 -15.07 -9.24
C ARG A 21 11.10 -15.14 -10.17
N GLU A 22 10.98 -15.95 -11.22
CA GLU A 22 12.03 -16.21 -12.20
C GLU A 22 12.22 -15.02 -13.17
N GLU A 23 11.15 -14.34 -13.57
CA GLU A 23 11.21 -13.15 -14.43
C GLU A 23 11.78 -11.90 -13.73
N MET A 24 11.57 -11.74 -12.42
CA MET A 24 12.25 -10.66 -11.68
C MET A 24 13.72 -10.96 -11.39
N ALA A 25 14.08 -12.24 -11.24
CA ALA A 25 15.47 -12.65 -11.03
C ALA A 25 16.32 -12.54 -12.30
N SER A 26 15.71 -12.62 -13.49
CA SER A 26 16.41 -12.49 -14.78
C SER A 26 16.71 -11.04 -15.19
N ASN A 27 16.13 -10.05 -14.52
CA ASN A 27 16.38 -8.64 -14.81
C ASN A 27 17.71 -8.17 -14.17
N ARG A 28 18.68 -7.77 -15.00
CA ARG A 28 20.04 -7.35 -14.61
C ARG A 28 20.07 -6.29 -13.50
N TYR A 29 19.07 -5.42 -13.43
CA TYR A 29 18.96 -4.36 -12.42
C TYR A 29 18.41 -4.85 -11.07
N LEU A 30 17.63 -5.93 -11.07
CA LEU A 30 17.02 -6.52 -9.86
C LEU A 30 17.83 -7.69 -9.30
N ALA A 31 18.66 -8.33 -10.13
CA ALA A 31 19.53 -9.46 -9.79
C ALA A 31 20.36 -9.28 -8.49
N PRO A 32 20.97 -8.10 -8.18
CA PRO A 32 21.81 -7.95 -6.99
C PRO A 32 21.03 -8.08 -5.67
N ILE A 33 19.74 -7.76 -5.67
CA ILE A 33 18.91 -7.65 -4.45
C ILE A 33 17.80 -8.72 -4.43
N ALA A 34 17.60 -9.41 -5.55
CA ALA A 34 16.59 -10.44 -5.71
C ALA A 34 16.65 -11.47 -4.58
N HIS A 35 17.83 -11.96 -4.20
CA HIS A 35 17.99 -12.95 -3.14
C HIS A 35 17.40 -12.55 -1.76
N ARG A 36 17.26 -11.24 -1.45
CA ARG A 36 16.61 -10.73 -0.23
C ARG A 36 15.09 -10.57 -0.36
N PHE A 37 14.59 -10.43 -1.59
CA PHE A 37 13.16 -10.23 -1.89
C PHE A 37 12.43 -11.50 -2.35
N LEU A 38 13.17 -12.57 -2.67
CA LEU A 38 12.63 -13.84 -3.20
C LEU A 38 12.15 -14.83 -2.11
N SER A 39 12.15 -14.46 -0.82
CA SER A 39 11.67 -15.35 0.23
C SER A 39 10.16 -15.63 0.05
N PRO A 40 9.72 -16.90 -0.02
CA PRO A 40 8.33 -17.27 -0.31
C PRO A 40 7.31 -16.64 0.65
N GLU A 41 7.70 -16.33 1.87
CA GLU A 41 6.85 -15.73 2.90
C GLU A 41 6.44 -14.29 2.56
N LEU A 42 7.33 -13.53 1.92
CA LEU A 42 7.11 -12.13 1.53
C LEU A 42 6.14 -12.01 0.33
N TRP A 43 5.84 -13.12 -0.33
CA TRP A 43 4.95 -13.22 -1.49
C TRP A 43 3.59 -13.82 -1.12
N ARG A 44 3.40 -14.24 0.13
CA ARG A 44 2.13 -14.80 0.59
C ARG A 44 1.14 -13.66 0.84
N PHE A 45 0.01 -13.71 0.15
CA PHE A 45 -1.12 -12.84 0.38
C PHE A 45 -1.92 -13.34 1.58
N THR A 46 -1.69 -12.76 2.75
CA THR A 46 -2.36 -13.13 4.00
C THR A 46 -3.03 -11.91 4.63
N ARG A 47 -3.95 -12.17 5.57
CA ARG A 47 -4.66 -11.11 6.31
C ARG A 47 -3.76 -10.16 7.10
N ARG A 48 -2.51 -10.56 7.38
CA ARG A 48 -1.54 -9.75 8.12
C ARG A 48 -0.52 -9.10 7.19
N SER A 49 -0.10 -9.78 6.13
CA SER A 49 0.93 -9.27 5.21
C SER A 49 0.40 -8.26 4.20
N VAL A 50 -0.84 -8.43 3.72
CA VAL A 50 -1.44 -7.53 2.71
C VAL A 50 -1.63 -6.12 3.26
N PRO A 51 -2.27 -5.90 4.43
CA PRO A 51 -2.45 -4.55 4.93
C PRO A 51 -1.17 -3.79 5.23
N ARG A 52 -0.17 -4.51 5.77
CA ARG A 52 1.16 -3.96 6.00
C ARG A 52 1.85 -3.57 4.69
N GLY A 53 1.71 -4.39 3.64
CA GLY A 53 2.28 -4.11 2.32
C GLY A 53 1.68 -2.84 1.71
N VAL A 54 0.35 -2.69 1.78
CA VAL A 54 -0.33 -1.47 1.29
C VAL A 54 0.13 -0.23 2.07
N ALA A 55 0.16 -0.32 3.39
CA ALA A 55 0.56 0.80 4.24
C ALA A 55 1.98 1.28 3.96
N LEU A 56 2.94 0.36 3.91
CA LEU A 56 4.35 0.67 3.67
C LEU A 56 4.62 1.12 2.24
N GLY A 57 3.89 0.59 1.26
CA GLY A 57 3.93 1.07 -0.12
C GLY A 57 3.46 2.51 -0.24
N LEU A 58 2.32 2.86 0.36
CA LEU A 58 1.79 4.23 0.36
C LEU A 58 2.72 5.18 1.10
N PHE A 59 3.22 4.77 2.26
CA PHE A 59 4.20 5.56 3.01
C PHE A 59 5.43 5.88 2.15
N ALA A 60 6.05 4.87 1.55
CA ALA A 60 7.23 5.05 0.72
C ALA A 60 6.93 5.88 -0.54
N ALA A 61 5.73 5.75 -1.11
CA ALA A 61 5.29 6.48 -2.30
C ALA A 61 5.36 8.01 -2.14
N PHE A 62 5.03 8.49 -0.94
CA PHE A 62 4.95 9.92 -0.64
C PHE A 62 6.21 10.47 0.05
N ILE A 63 7.03 9.64 0.69
CA ILE A 63 8.25 10.11 1.38
C ILE A 63 9.44 10.30 0.43
N VAL A 64 9.63 9.40 -0.56
CA VAL A 64 10.81 9.44 -1.43
C VAL A 64 10.40 9.42 -2.90
N PRO A 65 10.56 10.50 -3.66
CA PRO A 65 10.14 10.53 -5.07
C PRO A 65 10.98 9.59 -5.96
N LEU A 66 12.26 9.39 -5.65
CA LEU A 66 13.15 8.50 -6.39
C LEU A 66 13.66 7.35 -5.50
N GLY A 67 13.38 6.11 -5.90
CA GLY A 67 13.76 4.94 -5.11
C GLY A 67 12.73 4.49 -4.07
N GLN A 68 11.50 5.03 -4.11
CA GLN A 68 10.36 4.56 -3.31
C GLN A 68 10.18 3.04 -3.30
N ILE A 69 10.45 2.37 -4.42
CA ILE A 69 10.36 0.90 -4.52
C ILE A 69 11.36 0.24 -3.56
N PHE A 70 12.60 0.74 -3.50
CA PHE A 70 13.62 0.21 -2.60
C PHE A 70 13.26 0.48 -1.15
N LEU A 71 12.80 1.69 -0.82
CA LEU A 71 12.34 2.02 0.53
C LEU A 71 11.17 1.13 0.95
N ALA A 72 10.15 0.99 0.10
CA ALA A 72 8.98 0.15 0.35
C ALA A 72 9.40 -1.30 0.61
N ALA A 73 10.27 -1.84 -0.25
CA ALA A 73 10.72 -3.20 -0.14
C ALA A 73 11.58 -3.41 1.12
N PHE A 74 12.45 -2.46 1.46
CA PHE A 74 13.26 -2.51 2.68
C PHE A 74 12.42 -2.44 3.95
N LEU A 75 11.44 -1.53 4.03
CA LEU A 75 10.51 -1.42 5.15
C LEU A 75 9.62 -2.67 5.28
N ALA A 76 9.28 -3.30 4.16
CA ALA A 76 8.45 -4.49 4.14
C ALA A 76 9.14 -5.73 4.75
N LEU A 77 10.47 -5.81 4.74
CA LEU A 77 11.23 -6.92 5.32
C LEU A 77 11.03 -7.07 6.83
N PRO A 78 11.37 -6.09 7.70
CA PRO A 78 11.19 -6.21 9.15
C PRO A 78 9.70 -6.30 9.53
N ALA A 79 8.81 -5.64 8.77
CA ALA A 79 7.37 -5.68 9.03
C ALA A 79 6.70 -7.01 8.64
N ARG A 80 7.45 -7.93 7.98
CA ARG A 80 6.92 -9.17 7.37
C ARG A 80 5.71 -8.88 6.47
N ALA A 81 5.80 -7.79 5.71
CA ALA A 81 4.76 -7.35 4.79
C ALA A 81 4.88 -8.07 3.44
N ASN A 82 3.84 -7.95 2.61
CA ASN A 82 3.91 -8.48 1.25
C ASN A 82 4.77 -7.52 0.39
N VAL A 83 6.02 -7.91 0.11
CA VAL A 83 7.00 -7.06 -0.58
C VAL A 83 6.56 -6.69 -1.99
N PRO A 84 6.14 -7.64 -2.86
CA PRO A 84 5.70 -7.29 -4.21
C PRO A 84 4.51 -6.33 -4.20
N LEU A 85 3.55 -6.54 -3.29
CA LEU A 85 2.42 -5.63 -3.14
C LEU A 85 2.89 -4.24 -2.67
N SER A 86 3.82 -4.18 -1.71
CA SER A 86 4.37 -2.92 -1.22
C SER A 86 5.03 -2.13 -2.34
N ALA A 87 5.84 -2.79 -3.18
CA ALA A 87 6.45 -2.18 -4.36
C ALA A 87 5.41 -1.77 -5.41
N ALA A 88 4.38 -2.58 -5.65
CA ALA A 88 3.32 -2.24 -6.61
C ALA A 88 2.53 -1.00 -6.18
N VAL A 89 2.29 -0.84 -4.88
CA VAL A 89 1.55 0.30 -4.33
C VAL A 89 2.32 1.62 -4.47
N THR A 90 3.65 1.60 -4.58
CA THR A 90 4.41 2.86 -4.81
C THR A 90 4.08 3.51 -6.14
N PHE A 91 3.52 2.80 -7.13
CA PHE A 91 3.14 3.37 -8.42
C PHE A 91 1.94 4.34 -8.36
N VAL A 92 1.35 4.54 -7.17
CA VAL A 92 0.40 5.63 -6.91
C VAL A 92 1.00 7.01 -7.24
N THR A 93 2.31 7.18 -6.99
CA THR A 93 3.10 8.36 -7.35
C THR A 93 3.95 8.03 -8.59
N ASN A 94 3.37 8.26 -9.77
CA ASN A 94 4.04 8.13 -11.06
C ASN A 94 4.15 9.51 -11.74
N PRO A 95 4.98 9.70 -12.78
CA PRO A 95 5.19 11.01 -13.40
C PRO A 95 3.91 11.72 -13.83
N LEU A 96 2.86 10.97 -14.18
CA LEU A 96 1.55 11.52 -14.55
C LEU A 96 0.74 11.98 -13.33
N THR A 97 0.79 11.24 -12.21
CA THR A 97 0.04 11.58 -10.99
C THR A 97 0.79 12.48 -10.03
N PHE A 98 2.12 12.60 -10.17
CA PHE A 98 2.95 13.40 -9.26
C PHE A 98 2.54 14.88 -9.19
N PRO A 99 2.24 15.58 -10.30
CA PRO A 99 1.79 16.98 -10.24
C PRO A 99 0.49 17.14 -9.44
N PHE A 100 -0.44 16.20 -9.60
CA PHE A 100 -1.68 16.17 -8.82
C PHE A 100 -1.38 16.03 -7.32
N TRP A 101 -0.51 15.07 -6.94
CA TRP A 101 -0.14 14.87 -5.54
C TRP A 101 0.64 16.05 -4.95
N ALA A 102 1.45 16.77 -5.74
CA ALA A 102 2.16 17.95 -5.28
C ALA A 102 1.20 19.10 -4.90
N VAL A 103 0.14 19.30 -5.68
CA VAL A 103 -0.91 20.29 -5.34
C VAL A 103 -1.63 19.87 -4.05
N VAL A 104 -2.05 18.61 -3.95
CA VAL A 104 -2.70 18.09 -2.74
C VAL A 104 -1.79 18.19 -1.52
N ALA A 105 -0.50 17.92 -1.68
CA ALA A 105 0.50 18.05 -0.61
C ALA A 105 0.61 19.52 -0.17
N LYS A 106 0.75 20.47 -1.09
CA LYS A 106 0.78 21.90 -0.77
C LYS A 106 -0.46 22.32 0.03
N GLU A 107 -1.65 22.02 -0.47
CA GLU A 107 -2.91 22.38 0.21
C GLU A 107 -3.02 21.73 1.60
N THR A 108 -2.59 20.47 1.71
CA THR A 108 -2.55 19.74 2.99
C THR A 108 -1.57 20.39 3.97
N GLY A 109 -0.38 20.77 3.49
CA GLY A 109 0.64 21.43 4.30
C GLY A 109 0.17 22.79 4.80
N GLU A 110 -0.40 23.62 3.91
CA GLU A 110 -0.99 24.90 4.27
C GLU A 110 -2.12 24.73 5.29
N LEU A 111 -3.02 23.78 5.08
CA LEU A 111 -4.13 23.52 6.00
C LEU A 111 -3.65 23.17 7.41
N VAL A 112 -2.69 22.24 7.53
CA VAL A 112 -2.20 21.79 8.84
C VAL A 112 -1.41 22.88 9.54
N LEU A 113 -0.54 23.59 8.82
CA LEU A 113 0.26 24.69 9.36
C LEU A 113 -0.61 25.89 9.80
N ASN A 114 -1.68 26.17 9.06
CA ASN A 114 -2.65 27.21 9.41
C ASN A 114 -3.47 26.83 10.66
N ILE A 115 -3.87 25.56 10.80
CA ILE A 115 -4.55 25.08 12.02
C ILE A 115 -3.64 25.20 13.24
N ASP A 116 -2.36 24.82 13.13
CA ASP A 116 -1.40 24.94 14.24
C ASP A 116 -1.17 26.40 14.62
N ALA A 117 -1.13 27.33 13.67
CA ALA A 117 -1.00 28.77 13.93
C ALA A 117 -2.18 29.37 14.73
N VAL A 118 -3.37 28.75 14.67
CA VAL A 118 -4.55 29.17 15.46
C VAL A 118 -4.54 28.56 16.87
N VAL A 119 -3.86 27.44 17.10
CA VAL A 119 -3.93 26.65 18.36
C VAL A 119 -2.70 26.82 19.26
N GLY A 120 -1.56 27.32 18.75
CA GLY A 120 -0.36 27.63 19.54
C GLY A 120 0.69 28.42 18.74
N PRO A 121 1.67 29.08 19.40
CA PRO A 121 2.52 30.05 18.71
C PRO A 121 3.52 29.39 17.74
N GLY A 122 3.39 29.70 16.45
CA GLY A 122 4.53 30.27 15.71
C GLY A 122 5.36 29.37 14.79
N ALA A 123 4.83 28.31 14.18
CA ALA A 123 5.60 27.57 13.16
C ALA A 123 5.41 28.07 11.72
N ALA A 124 4.37 28.85 11.41
CA ALA A 124 4.00 29.15 10.02
C ALA A 124 3.69 30.63 9.70
N GLY A 125 3.80 31.54 10.66
CA GLY A 125 3.18 32.87 10.53
C GLY A 125 4.10 34.10 10.46
N GLN A 126 5.43 33.99 10.57
CA GLN A 126 6.29 35.18 10.69
C GLN A 126 7.63 35.05 9.95
N PHE A 127 7.61 34.95 8.63
CA PHE A 127 8.76 35.33 7.80
C PHE A 127 8.36 36.14 6.57
N ALA A 128 7.19 36.77 6.61
CA ALA A 128 6.52 37.29 5.42
C ALA A 128 7.02 38.66 4.92
N ASP A 129 7.99 39.31 5.56
CA ASP A 129 8.14 40.75 5.32
C ASP A 129 9.47 41.26 4.73
N ASP A 130 10.40 40.41 4.27
CA ASP A 130 11.57 40.93 3.50
C ASP A 130 12.50 39.91 2.82
N ARG A 131 11.97 38.81 2.26
CA ARG A 131 12.85 37.76 1.70
C ARG A 131 12.61 37.55 0.20
N GLY A 132 13.67 37.74 -0.59
CA GLY A 132 13.65 37.66 -2.07
C GLY A 132 13.21 36.30 -2.64
N PRO A 133 13.13 36.15 -3.98
CA PRO A 133 12.49 35.02 -4.66
C PRO A 133 12.96 33.61 -4.22
N LEU A 134 14.22 33.49 -3.81
CA LEU A 134 14.78 32.23 -3.30
C LEU A 134 14.14 31.79 -1.97
N ALA A 135 13.84 32.71 -1.06
CA ALA A 135 13.24 32.37 0.22
C ALA A 135 11.79 31.90 0.07
N GLN A 136 11.03 32.57 -0.80
CA GLN A 136 9.67 32.17 -1.16
C GLN A 136 9.64 30.75 -1.76
N PHE A 137 10.63 30.41 -2.59
CA PHE A 137 10.77 29.06 -3.12
C PHE A 137 11.00 28.02 -2.02
N PHE A 138 11.91 28.28 -1.07
CA PHE A 138 12.17 27.36 0.05
C PHE A 138 10.97 27.21 0.98
N GLU A 139 10.21 28.28 1.21
CA GLU A 139 8.99 28.24 2.00
C GLU A 139 7.94 27.35 1.32
N LEU A 140 7.65 27.60 0.04
CA LEU A 140 6.71 26.77 -0.74
C LEU A 140 7.14 25.30 -0.79
N ALA A 141 8.43 25.05 -0.98
CA ALA A 141 9.00 23.70 -0.98
C ALA A 141 8.86 23.04 0.39
N GLY A 142 9.10 23.77 1.48
CA GLY A 142 8.96 23.29 2.85
C GLY A 142 7.52 22.92 3.20
N VAL A 143 6.56 23.78 2.86
CA VAL A 143 5.13 23.54 3.06
C VAL A 143 4.67 22.30 2.29
N THR A 144 5.07 22.20 1.03
CA THR A 144 4.73 21.04 0.17
C THR A 144 5.37 19.76 0.70
N ALA A 145 6.64 19.80 1.13
CA ALA A 145 7.33 18.66 1.71
C ALA A 145 6.66 18.17 3.00
N PHE A 146 6.24 19.09 3.88
CA PHE A 146 5.48 18.75 5.07
C PHE A 146 4.13 18.10 4.71
N GLY A 147 3.43 18.63 3.72
CA GLY A 147 2.23 18.02 3.17
C GLY A 147 2.43 16.58 2.69
N PHE A 148 3.55 16.29 2.02
CA PHE A 148 3.89 14.92 1.62
C PHE A 148 4.10 13.98 2.82
N VAL A 149 4.69 14.47 3.92
CA VAL A 149 4.81 13.68 5.17
C VAL A 149 3.42 13.37 5.75
N VAL A 150 2.54 14.36 5.80
CA VAL A 150 1.15 14.16 6.26
C VAL A 150 0.43 13.15 5.38
N LEU A 151 0.50 13.30 4.06
CA LEU A 151 -0.08 12.35 3.11
C LEU A 151 0.49 10.95 3.27
N ALA A 152 1.80 10.80 3.50
CA ALA A 152 2.43 9.50 3.72
C ALA A 152 1.84 8.79 4.95
N ILE A 153 1.68 9.50 6.06
CA ILE A 153 1.14 8.94 7.32
C ILE A 153 -0.35 8.62 7.17
N VAL A 154 -1.14 9.58 6.68
CA VAL A 154 -2.60 9.43 6.55
C VAL A 154 -2.94 8.33 5.54
N SER A 155 -2.32 8.34 4.37
CA SER A 155 -2.56 7.31 3.35
C SER A 155 -2.11 5.93 3.82
N ALA A 156 -1.00 5.80 4.54
CA ALA A 156 -0.56 4.53 5.11
C ALA A 156 -1.57 3.98 6.13
N ALA A 157 -2.08 4.84 7.03
CA ALA A 157 -3.09 4.46 8.02
C ALA A 157 -4.42 4.05 7.36
N VAL A 158 -4.94 4.88 6.45
CA VAL A 158 -6.18 4.60 5.71
C VAL A 158 -6.03 3.35 4.86
N GLY A 159 -4.92 3.21 4.15
CA GLY A 159 -4.60 2.04 3.34
C GLY A 159 -4.54 0.75 4.16
N TYR A 160 -3.93 0.79 5.34
CA TYR A 160 -3.91 -0.34 6.28
C TYR A 160 -5.33 -0.74 6.71
N LEU A 161 -6.16 0.23 7.10
CA LEU A 161 -7.51 -0.03 7.56
C LEU A 161 -8.37 -0.60 6.42
N LEU A 162 -8.42 0.08 5.27
CA LEU A 162 -9.21 -0.34 4.11
C LEU A 162 -8.82 -1.75 3.65
N SER A 163 -7.53 -2.01 3.48
CA SER A 163 -7.05 -3.34 3.08
C SER A 163 -7.37 -4.41 4.14
N SER A 164 -7.30 -4.08 5.43
CA SER A 164 -7.72 -4.98 6.52
C SER A 164 -9.21 -5.30 6.45
N PHE A 165 -10.06 -4.29 6.25
CA PHE A 165 -11.51 -4.45 6.13
C PHE A 165 -11.90 -5.24 4.88
N ILE A 166 -11.37 -4.87 3.72
CA ILE A 166 -11.59 -5.57 2.45
C ILE A 166 -11.20 -7.03 2.59
N TRP A 167 -10.02 -7.32 3.15
CA TRP A 167 -9.56 -8.69 3.32
C TRP A 167 -10.45 -9.48 4.28
N ARG A 168 -10.84 -8.89 5.42
CA ARG A 168 -11.73 -9.52 6.39
C ARG A 168 -13.10 -9.82 5.78
N PHE A 169 -13.68 -8.86 5.08
CA PHE A 169 -14.97 -8.99 4.41
C PHE A 169 -14.93 -10.11 3.36
N MET A 170 -13.89 -10.14 2.52
CA MET A 170 -13.73 -11.18 1.51
C MET A 170 -13.60 -12.58 2.12
N VAL A 171 -12.82 -12.73 3.19
CA VAL A 171 -12.65 -14.01 3.89
C VAL A 171 -13.97 -14.45 4.52
N ALA A 172 -14.70 -13.54 5.17
CA ALA A 172 -16.01 -13.82 5.75
C ALA A 172 -17.01 -14.27 4.68
N ARG A 173 -17.13 -13.54 3.57
CA ARG A 173 -18.01 -13.89 2.44
C ARG A 173 -17.68 -15.26 1.86
N ARG A 174 -16.39 -15.62 1.78
CA ARG A 174 -15.96 -16.94 1.28
C ARG A 174 -16.27 -18.07 2.26
N ARG A 175 -16.09 -17.85 3.56
CA ARG A 175 -16.48 -18.84 4.58
C ARG A 175 -17.98 -19.11 4.51
N ALA A 176 -18.80 -18.07 4.42
CA ALA A 176 -20.24 -18.20 4.23
C ALA A 176 -20.60 -18.98 2.96
N LYS A 177 -19.95 -18.70 1.82
CA LYS A 177 -20.16 -19.48 0.57
C LYS A 177 -19.76 -20.95 0.71
N ARG A 178 -18.66 -21.26 1.40
CA ARG A 178 -18.21 -22.64 1.61
C ARG A 178 -19.16 -23.43 2.51
N LEU A 179 -19.68 -22.80 3.57
CA LEU A 179 -20.67 -23.43 4.45
C LEU A 179 -21.94 -23.79 3.68
N LYS A 180 -22.49 -22.85 2.90
CA LYS A 180 -23.67 -23.11 2.04
C LYS A 180 -23.45 -24.25 1.03
N LEU A 181 -22.25 -24.33 0.43
CA LEU A 181 -21.90 -25.43 -0.48
C LEU A 181 -21.74 -26.76 0.23
N MET A 182 -21.30 -26.76 1.50
CA MET A 182 -21.20 -27.97 2.32
C MET A 182 -22.59 -28.46 2.75
N GLU A 183 -23.48 -27.56 3.16
CA GLU A 183 -24.90 -27.85 3.46
C GLU A 183 -25.59 -28.47 2.25
N ALA A 184 -25.53 -27.83 1.08
CA ALA A 184 -26.15 -28.35 -0.15
C ALA A 184 -25.60 -29.74 -0.58
N ARG A 185 -24.33 -30.05 -0.28
CA ARG A 185 -23.74 -31.37 -0.53
C ARG A 185 -24.15 -32.43 0.49
N LEU A 186 -24.52 -32.01 1.70
CA LEU A 186 -25.03 -32.89 2.74
C LEU A 186 -26.48 -33.28 2.40
N ASP A 187 -27.31 -32.30 2.05
CA ASP A 187 -28.71 -32.50 1.68
C ASP A 187 -28.85 -33.45 0.49
N SER A 188 -28.03 -33.29 -0.55
CA SER A 188 -28.05 -34.19 -1.71
C SER A 188 -27.63 -35.63 -1.38
N ARG A 189 -26.74 -35.83 -0.39
CA ARG A 189 -26.33 -37.16 0.06
C ARG A 189 -27.36 -37.84 0.95
N LEU A 190 -28.11 -37.05 1.73
CA LEU A 190 -29.20 -37.56 2.57
C LEU A 190 -30.39 -37.96 1.70
N GLY A 191 -30.82 -37.11 0.76
CA GLY A 191 -31.92 -37.43 -0.16
C GLY A 191 -31.63 -38.63 -1.07
N ALA A 192 -30.37 -38.88 -1.45
CA ALA A 192 -29.98 -40.04 -2.24
C ALA A 192 -29.94 -41.37 -1.45
N LYS A 193 -30.07 -41.35 -0.12
CA LYS A 193 -30.14 -42.55 0.72
C LYS A 193 -31.57 -42.96 1.09
N GLU A 194 -32.54 -42.07 0.90
CA GLU A 194 -33.94 -42.28 1.28
C GLU A 194 -34.84 -42.71 0.11
N GLY A 195 -34.34 -42.72 -1.13
CA GLY A 195 -35.02 -43.22 -2.32
C GLY A 195 -34.34 -44.46 -2.89
#